data_AF-A0A9E7R6S6-F1
#
_entry.id   AF-A0A9E7R6S6-F1
#
_cell.length_a   1.000
_cell.length_b   1.000
_cell.length_c   1.000
_cell.angle_alpha   90.00
_cell.angle_beta   90.00
_cell.angle_gamma   90.00
#
_symmetry.space_group_name_H-M   'P 1'
#
loop_
_entity.id
_entity.type
_entity.pdbx_description
1 polymer ?
#
loop_
_entity_poly.entity_id
_entity_poly.type
_entity_poly.pdbx_seq_one_letter_code
_entity_poly.pdbx_strand_id
1 'polypeptide(L)'
;MNRLPAAGEDAWHLARHAHVIVHETADGNEFLTVYDCGAAQKPPSAQVIGNLVRVRAAHETVRQPTGYIVKMREPSVLVREDDDHWLVRAAGDHGDSDGRGQEPDADGRKTDV
;
A
#
# COMPACT_ATOMS: atom_id res chain seq x y z
N MET A 1 -0.93 4.33 23.39
CA MET A 1 -0.28 4.98 22.23
C MET A 1 0.67 3.98 21.61
N ASN A 2 0.33 3.43 20.46
CA ASN A 2 1.23 2.58 19.67
C ASN A 2 1.25 3.17 18.26
N ARG A 3 2.35 3.86 17.97
CA ARG A 3 2.61 4.65 16.76
C ARG A 3 3.38 3.71 15.84
N LEU A 4 2.71 3.08 14.88
CA LEU A 4 3.44 2.47 13.79
C LEU A 4 4.08 3.59 12.95
N PRO A 5 5.30 3.39 12.45
CA PRO A 5 6.00 4.40 11.67
C PRO A 5 5.19 4.62 10.40
N ALA A 6 4.74 5.87 10.21
CA ALA A 6 4.34 6.34 8.91
C ALA A 6 5.44 5.93 7.92
N ALA A 7 5.12 5.26 6.82
CA ALA A 7 6.11 4.87 5.83
C ALA A 7 6.57 6.09 4.99
N GLY A 8 6.53 7.28 5.58
CA GLY A 8 6.43 8.61 4.97
C GLY A 8 5.11 9.29 5.39
N GLU A 9 5.03 10.63 5.28
CA GLU A 9 3.81 11.41 5.59
C GLU A 9 2.58 10.96 4.76
N ASP A 10 2.80 10.19 3.69
CA ASP A 10 1.81 9.78 2.69
C ASP A 10 1.73 8.25 2.47
N ALA A 11 2.18 7.44 3.43
CA ALA A 11 2.14 5.98 3.29
C ALA A 11 1.82 5.23 4.59
N TRP A 12 0.89 4.28 4.50
CA TRP A 12 0.44 3.46 5.64
C TRP A 12 0.61 1.97 5.37
N HIS A 13 1.27 1.29 6.30
CA HIS A 13 1.35 -0.15 6.31
C HIS A 13 0.03 -0.76 6.79
N LEU A 14 -0.48 -1.73 6.04
CA LEU A 14 -1.72 -2.45 6.25
C LEU A 14 -1.40 -3.90 6.60
N ALA A 15 -1.79 -4.36 7.79
CA ALA A 15 -1.64 -5.77 8.13
C ALA A 15 -2.50 -6.69 7.26
N ARG A 16 -2.15 -7.99 7.25
CA ARG A 16 -3.03 -9.05 6.78
C ARG A 16 -4.31 -8.98 7.64
N HIS A 17 -5.48 -8.79 7.03
CA HIS A 17 -6.77 -8.46 7.69
C HIS A 17 -7.03 -6.98 8.02
N ALA A 18 -6.30 -6.06 7.39
CA ALA A 18 -6.69 -4.65 7.39
C ALA A 18 -7.98 -4.44 6.56
N HIS A 19 -8.77 -3.45 6.96
CA HIS A 19 -9.97 -3.03 6.22
C HIS A 19 -9.83 -1.56 5.84
N VAL A 20 -10.05 -1.25 4.56
CA VAL A 20 -10.14 0.11 4.05
C VAL A 20 -11.62 0.37 3.74
N ILE A 21 -12.24 1.32 4.42
CA ILE A 21 -13.61 1.72 4.16
C ILE A 21 -13.55 2.96 3.27
N VAL A 22 -14.14 2.88 2.08
CA VAL A 22 -14.32 4.02 1.18
C VAL A 22 -15.75 4.50 1.32
N HIS A 23 -15.90 5.75 1.74
CA HIS A 23 -17.19 6.42 1.84
C HIS A 23 -17.30 7.45 0.73
N GLU A 24 -18.28 7.27 -0.16
CA GLU A 24 -18.58 8.21 -1.24
C GLU A 24 -19.54 9.27 -0.71
N THR A 25 -19.17 10.56 -0.75
CA THR A 25 -20.08 11.64 -0.36
C THR A 25 -20.82 12.20 -1.57
N ALA A 26 -21.99 12.80 -1.31
CA ALA A 26 -22.82 13.42 -2.35
C ALA A 26 -22.11 14.59 -3.06
N ASP A 27 -21.11 15.20 -2.41
CA ASP A 27 -20.28 16.27 -2.95
C ASP A 27 -19.21 15.78 -3.94
N GLY A 28 -19.12 14.47 -4.19
CA GLY A 28 -18.12 13.87 -5.08
C GLY A 28 -16.76 13.65 -4.44
N ASN A 29 -16.65 13.85 -3.12
CA ASN A 29 -15.45 13.53 -2.35
C ASN A 29 -15.54 12.09 -1.83
N GLU A 30 -14.39 11.42 -1.76
CA GLU A 30 -14.28 10.10 -1.14
C GLU A 30 -13.44 10.19 0.13
N PHE A 31 -13.91 9.50 1.17
CA PHE A 31 -13.20 9.39 2.45
C PHE A 31 -12.72 7.96 2.61
N LEU A 32 -11.41 7.78 2.65
CA LEU A 32 -10.78 6.50 2.95
C LEU A 32 -10.50 6.45 4.45
N THR A 33 -11.13 5.49 5.12
CA THR A 33 -10.86 5.17 6.52
C THR A 33 -10.10 3.86 6.60
N VAL A 34 -8.89 3.90 7.15
CA VAL A 34 -7.98 2.76 7.23
C VAL A 34 -8.01 2.13 8.61
N TYR A 35 -8.24 0.82 8.67
CA TYR A 35 -8.19 0.00 9.88
C TYR A 35 -7.10 -1.07 9.75
N ASP A 36 -6.01 -0.94 10.53
CA ASP A 36 -4.88 -1.89 10.51
C ASP A 36 -5.21 -3.26 11.13
N CYS A 37 -6.24 -3.35 11.97
CA CYS A 37 -6.59 -4.59 12.65
C CYS A 37 -8.11 -4.82 12.58
N GLY A 38 -8.54 -5.97 12.07
CA GLY A 38 -9.94 -6.41 12.06
C GLY A 38 -10.59 -6.56 13.44
N ALA A 39 -9.91 -6.20 14.53
CA ALA A 39 -10.52 -6.02 15.83
C ALA A 39 -11.31 -4.71 15.86
N ALA A 40 -12.65 -4.81 15.92
CA ALA A 40 -13.65 -3.73 15.91
C ALA A 40 -13.53 -2.69 17.06
N GLN A 41 -12.41 -2.63 17.77
CA GLN A 41 -12.20 -1.89 19.01
C GLN A 41 -10.98 -0.96 18.97
N LYS A 42 -10.23 -0.89 17.85
CA LYS A 42 -9.18 0.14 17.70
C LYS A 42 -9.73 1.37 16.99
N PRO A 43 -9.34 2.59 17.42
CA PRO A 43 -9.62 3.79 16.65
C PRO A 43 -9.02 3.62 15.24
N PRO A 44 -9.64 4.24 14.21
CA PRO A 44 -9.14 4.19 12.84
C PRO A 44 -7.67 4.61 12.83
N SER A 45 -6.84 3.84 12.15
CA SER A 45 -5.39 4.05 12.11
C SER A 45 -5.03 5.28 11.28
N ALA A 46 -5.83 5.57 10.26
CA ALA A 46 -5.75 6.78 9.45
C ALA A 46 -7.12 7.09 8.82
N GLN A 47 -7.36 8.38 8.55
CA GLN A 47 -8.45 8.85 7.69
C GLN A 47 -7.87 9.85 6.71
N VAL A 48 -8.11 9.63 5.42
CA VAL A 48 -7.68 10.52 4.35
C VAL A 48 -8.83 10.82 3.42
N ILE A 49 -8.79 11.99 2.81
CA ILE A 49 -9.68 12.40 1.73
C ILE A 49 -8.96 12.04 0.42
N GLY A 50 -9.69 11.44 -0.52
CA GLY A 50 -9.19 11.07 -1.84
C GLY A 50 -9.91 9.87 -2.44
N ASN A 51 -9.56 9.49 -3.66
CA ASN A 51 -10.11 8.35 -4.39
C ASN A 51 -9.15 7.16 -4.33
N LEU A 52 -9.67 5.97 -4.02
CA LEU A 52 -8.91 4.73 -4.14
C LEU A 52 -8.90 4.26 -5.60
N VAL A 53 -7.91 4.71 -6.36
CA VAL A 53 -7.82 4.43 -7.80
C VAL A 53 -7.44 2.99 -8.11
N ARG A 54 -6.65 2.34 -7.24
CA ARG A 54 -6.15 0.99 -7.53
C ARG A 54 -5.72 0.18 -6.31
N VAL A 55 -6.02 -1.12 -6.35
CA VAL A 55 -5.57 -2.10 -5.35
C VAL A 55 -4.84 -3.23 -6.05
N ARG A 56 -3.52 -3.31 -5.85
CA ARG A 56 -2.64 -4.35 -6.40
C ARG A 56 -2.36 -5.50 -5.43
N ALA A 57 -2.81 -5.41 -4.19
CA ALA A 57 -2.74 -6.49 -3.21
C ALA A 57 -3.96 -7.42 -3.32
N ALA A 58 -3.85 -8.69 -2.91
CA ALA A 58 -5.01 -9.56 -2.78
C ALA A 58 -6.01 -8.98 -1.77
N HIS A 59 -7.22 -8.76 -2.25
CA HIS A 59 -8.27 -8.10 -1.49
C HIS A 59 -9.66 -8.68 -1.82
N GLU A 60 -10.60 -8.45 -0.91
CA GLU A 60 -12.02 -8.69 -1.11
C GLU A 60 -12.76 -7.37 -1.00
N THR A 61 -13.59 -7.05 -1.99
CA THR A 61 -14.40 -5.82 -1.99
C THR A 61 -15.84 -6.14 -1.62
N VAL A 62 -16.36 -5.47 -0.61
CA VAL A 62 -17.75 -5.57 -0.16
C VAL A 62 -18.45 -4.24 -0.42
N ARG A 63 -19.44 -4.24 -1.32
CA ARG A 63 -20.22 -3.03 -1.63
C ARG A 63 -21.20 -2.71 -0.50
N GLN A 64 -21.40 -1.42 -0.25
CA GLN A 64 -22.30 -0.87 0.76
C GLN A 64 -23.14 0.26 0.16
N PRO A 65 -24.25 0.66 0.81
CA PRO A 65 -25.10 1.75 0.32
C PRO A 65 -24.39 3.12 0.22
N THR A 66 -23.36 3.35 1.04
CA THR A 66 -22.62 4.62 1.14
C THR A 66 -21.19 4.52 0.60
N GLY A 67 -20.86 3.44 -0.12
CA GLY A 67 -19.51 3.19 -0.61
C GLY A 67 -19.13 1.71 -0.63
N TYR A 68 -17.90 1.37 -0.25
CA TYR A 68 -17.42 -0.01 -0.26
C TYR A 68 -16.29 -0.25 0.74
N ILE A 69 -16.15 -1.50 1.18
CA ILE A 69 -15.08 -1.94 2.08
C ILE A 69 -14.13 -2.83 1.31
N VAL A 70 -12.86 -2.48 1.33
CA VAL A 70 -11.77 -3.29 0.79
C VAL A 70 -11.07 -4.02 1.94
N LYS A 71 -11.22 -5.34 1.98
CA LYS A 71 -10.62 -6.20 2.99
C LYS A 71 -9.33 -6.80 2.47
N MET A 72 -8.21 -6.44 3.07
CA MET A 72 -6.91 -6.96 2.68
C MET A 72 -6.78 -8.43 3.08
N ARG A 73 -6.37 -9.27 2.14
CA ARG A 73 -6.09 -10.70 2.34
C ARG A 73 -4.61 -10.99 2.59
N GLU A 74 -3.75 -10.01 2.32
CA GLU A 74 -2.31 -10.05 2.49
C GLU A 74 -1.77 -8.72 3.07
N PRO A 75 -0.54 -8.71 3.64
CA PRO A 75 0.11 -7.47 4.07
C PRO A 75 0.33 -6.53 2.90
N SER A 76 -0.04 -5.26 3.07
CA SER A 76 -0.04 -4.26 1.99
C SER A 76 0.36 -2.88 2.49
N VAL A 77 0.58 -1.94 1.57
CA VAL A 77 0.92 -0.55 1.87
C VAL A 77 0.03 0.33 1.02
N LEU A 78 -0.69 1.25 1.67
CA LEU A 78 -1.39 2.34 1.01
C LEU A 78 -0.38 3.46 0.76
N VAL A 79 -0.27 3.92 -0.48
CA VAL A 79 0.61 5.00 -0.92
C VAL A 79 -0.17 6.02 -1.72
N ARG A 80 0.14 7.30 -1.53
CA ARG A 80 -0.36 8.39 -2.37
C ARG A 80 0.33 8.35 -3.73
N GLU A 81 -0.43 8.34 -4.81
CA GLU A 81 0.09 8.49 -6.17
C GLU A 81 0.08 9.96 -6.62
N ASP A 82 -1.02 10.67 -6.37
CA ASP A 82 -1.26 12.05 -6.81
C ASP A 82 -2.06 12.84 -5.74
N ASP A 83 -2.54 14.06 -6.02
CA ASP A 83 -3.14 14.98 -5.04
C ASP A 83 -4.24 14.31 -4.19
N ASP A 84 -5.15 13.58 -4.85
CA ASP A 84 -6.24 12.81 -4.22
C ASP A 84 -6.23 11.33 -4.60
N HIS A 85 -5.22 10.83 -5.32
CA HIS A 85 -5.22 9.45 -5.81
C HIS A 85 -4.43 8.52 -4.90
N TRP A 86 -5.10 7.49 -4.38
CA TRP A 86 -4.54 6.50 -3.47
C TRP A 86 -4.45 5.11 -4.11
N LEU A 87 -3.35 4.42 -3.80
CA LEU A 87 -3.00 3.13 -4.39
C LEU A 87 -2.57 2.17 -3.28
N VAL A 88 -3.04 0.93 -3.32
CA VAL A 88 -2.58 -0.13 -2.41
C VAL A 88 -1.62 -1.05 -3.16
N ARG A 89 -0.41 -1.23 -2.63
CA ARG A 89 0.59 -2.21 -3.09
C ARG A 89 0.75 -3.34 -2.08
N ALA A 90 1.12 -4.53 -2.53
CA ALA A 90 1.50 -5.61 -1.62
C ALA A 90 2.82 -5.24 -0.91
N ALA A 91 2.90 -5.43 0.41
CA ALA A 91 4.12 -5.13 1.17
C ALA A 91 5.25 -6.11 0.86
N GLY A 92 4.90 -7.29 0.34
CA GLY A 92 5.84 -8.30 -0.15
C GLY A 92 6.35 -8.04 -1.58
N ASP A 93 5.80 -7.05 -2.28
CA ASP A 93 6.34 -6.57 -3.57
C ASP A 93 7.49 -5.59 -3.29
N HIS A 94 8.43 -5.99 -2.43
CA HIS A 94 9.77 -5.43 -2.49
C HIS A 94 10.33 -5.97 -3.79
N GLY A 95 10.13 -5.21 -4.86
CA GLY A 95 10.65 -5.49 -6.18
C GLY A 95 12.04 -6.06 -6.01
N ASP A 96 12.13 -7.34 -6.37
CA ASP A 96 13.33 -8.07 -6.68
C ASP A 96 14.41 -7.09 -7.13
N SER A 97 15.25 -6.70 -6.18
CA SER A 97 16.54 -6.10 -6.47
C SER A 97 17.45 -7.26 -6.84
N ASP A 98 17.11 -8.01 -7.90
CA ASP A 98 18.06 -8.89 -8.55
C ASP A 98 19.03 -7.99 -9.32
N GLY A 99 20.04 -7.52 -8.59
CA GLY A 99 21.27 -8.28 -8.61
C GLY A 99 21.79 -8.73 -9.97
N ARG A 100 21.59 -7.99 -11.06
CA ARG A 100 22.55 -8.10 -12.18
C ARG A 100 23.88 -7.54 -11.71
N GLY A 101 24.68 -8.44 -11.14
CA GLY A 101 26.10 -8.26 -10.94
C GLY A 101 26.70 -7.71 -12.23
N GLN A 102 27.26 -6.51 -12.13
CA GLN A 102 28.21 -6.01 -13.10
C GLN A 102 29.44 -6.90 -12.95
N GLU A 103 29.56 -7.93 -13.80
CA GLU A 103 30.79 -8.70 -13.94
C GLU A 103 31.89 -7.72 -14.36
N PRO A 104 32.97 -7.51 -13.57
CA PRO A 104 34.17 -6.94 -14.12
C PRO A 104 34.87 -8.06 -14.90
N ASP A 105 34.68 -8.08 -16.23
CA ASP A 105 35.60 -8.79 -17.11
C ASP A 105 36.96 -8.09 -17.03
N ALA A 106 37.73 -8.48 -16.02
CA ALA A 106 39.16 -8.32 -16.00
C ALA A 106 39.75 -9.22 -17.10
N ASP A 107 39.71 -8.77 -18.36
CA ASP A 107 40.61 -9.29 -19.38
C ASP A 107 42.02 -8.75 -19.09
N GLY A 108 42.65 -9.36 -18.10
CA GLY A 108 44.06 -9.22 -17.78
C GLY A 108 44.91 -10.10 -18.69
N ARG A 109 44.75 -10.02 -20.01
CA ARG A 109 45.62 -10.77 -20.92
C ARG A 109 46.94 -10.02 -21.13
N LYS A 110 47.88 -10.26 -20.22
CA LYS A 110 49.32 -10.16 -20.53
C LYS A 110 49.63 -11.26 -21.57
N THR A 111 49.88 -10.86 -22.81
CA THR A 111 50.68 -11.67 -23.73
C THR A 111 52.12 -11.19 -23.64
N ASP A 112 52.93 -12.00 -22.96
CA ASP A 112 54.38 -12.04 -23.06
C ASP A 112 54.72 -12.96 -24.26
N VAL A 113 55.32 -12.40 -25.31
CA VAL A 113 56.26 -13.03 -26.25
C VAL A 113 56.92 -11.98 -27.14
#